data_AF-A0A4S2GSA8-F1
#
_entry.id   AF-A0A4S2GSA8-F1
#
_cell.length_a   1.000
_cell.length_b   1.000
_cell.length_c   1.000
_cell.angle_alpha   90.00
_cell.angle_beta   90.00
_cell.angle_gamma   90.00
#
_symmetry.space_group_name_H-M   'P 1'
#
loop_
_entity.id
_entity.type
_entity.pdbx_description
1 polymer ?
#
loop_
_entity_poly.entity_id
_entity_poly.type
_entity_poly.pdbx_seq_one_letter_code
_entity_poly.pdbx_strand_id
1 'polypeptide(L)' 'MTEHAPIPARLAALKTATTPDLKAQWRDLFDSEPPPFNRR' A
#
# COMPACT_ATOMS: atom_id res chain seq x y z
N MET A 1 -10.62 -7.06 -17.90
CA MET A 1 -9.14 -7.09 -17.94
C MET A 1 -8.67 -6.00 -16.99
N THR A 2 -8.29 -6.34 -15.77
CA THR A 2 -7.73 -5.35 -14.85
C THR A 2 -6.29 -5.09 -15.27
N GLU A 3 -6.11 -3.99 -16.00
CA GLU A 3 -4.82 -3.44 -16.41
C GLU A 3 -4.08 -2.96 -15.16
N HIS A 4 -3.54 -3.89 -14.38
CA HIS A 4 -2.70 -3.53 -13.25
C HIS A 4 -1.44 -2.87 -13.82
N ALA A 5 -1.13 -1.68 -13.32
CA ALA A 5 0.11 -1.01 -13.65
C ALA A 5 1.29 -1.99 -13.47
N PRO A 6 2.29 -1.96 -14.37
CA PRO A 6 3.42 -2.87 -14.30
C PRO A 6 4.07 -2.78 -12.92
N ILE A 7 4.59 -3.91 -12.41
CA ILE A 7 5.13 -4.02 -11.04
C ILE A 7 6.05 -2.83 -10.64
N PRO A 8 6.94 -2.33 -11.51
CA PRO A 8 7.75 -1.14 -11.21
C PRO A 8 6.94 0.13 -10.92
N ALA A 9 5.84 0.36 -11.64
CA ALA A 9 4.97 1.52 -11.44
C ALA A 9 4.20 1.42 -10.10
N ARG A 10 3.77 0.21 -9.71
CA ARG A 10 3.16 -0.01 -8.39
C ARG A 10 4.14 0.24 -7.25
N LEU A 11 5.39 -0.18 -7.40
CA LEU A 11 6.46 0.09 -6.43
C LEU A 11 6.78 1.60 -6.33
N ALA A 12 6.79 2.31 -7.45
CA ALA A 12 6.99 3.77 -7.45
C ALA A 12 5.84 4.49 -6.73
N ALA A 13 4.58 4.09 -6.99
CA ALA A 13 3.40 4.64 -6.32
C ALA A 13 3.40 4.37 -4.81
N LEU A 14 3.84 3.17 -4.38
CA LEU A 14 3.99 2.85 -2.95
C LEU A 14 5.00 3.76 -2.25
N LYS A 15 6.08 4.14 -2.92
CA LYS A 15 7.10 5.05 -2.34
C LYS A 15 6.62 6.49 -2.19
N THR A 16 5.70 6.93 -3.04
CA THR A 16 5.15 8.30 -3.01
C THR A 16 3.81 8.39 -2.29
N ALA A 17 3.19 7.26 -1.97
CA ALA A 17 1.91 7.20 -1.27
C ALA A 17 2.02 7.78 0.14
N THR A 18 0.95 8.43 0.57
CA THR A 18 0.85 8.97 1.92
C THR A 18 0.64 7.84 2.93
N THR A 19 1.03 8.06 4.19
CA THR A 19 0.77 7.10 5.27
C THR A 19 -0.70 6.65 5.38
N PRO A 20 -1.72 7.52 5.27
CA PRO A 20 -3.12 7.06 5.29
C PRO A 20 -3.49 6.20 4.06
N ASP A 21 -2.98 6.50 2.86
CA ASP A 21 -3.18 5.66 1.66
C ASP A 21 -2.58 4.27 1.84
N LEU A 22 -1.35 4.20 2.38
CA LEU A 22 -0.69 2.92 2.65
C LEU A 22 -1.47 2.05 3.64
N LYS A 23 -2.07 2.66 4.68
CA LYS A 23 -2.93 1.94 5.64
C LYS A 23 -4.22 1.43 5.00
N ALA A 24 -4.82 2.21 4.10
CA ALA A 24 -6.01 1.79 3.37
C ALA A 24 -5.69 0.62 2.41
N GLN A 25 -4.61 0.74 1.64
CA GLN A 25 -4.16 -0.31 0.73
C GLN A 25 -3.74 -1.59 1.48
N TRP A 26 -3.15 -1.47 2.67
CA TRP A 26 -2.87 -2.63 3.51
C TRP A 26 -4.14 -3.39 3.90
N ARG A 27 -5.18 -2.68 4.38
CA ARG A 27 -6.45 -3.33 4.72
C ARG A 27 -7.11 -3.97 3.51
N ASP A 28 -7.08 -3.32 2.36
CA ASP A 28 -7.64 -3.87 1.11
C ASP A 28 -6.91 -5.15 0.64
N LEU A 29 -5.59 -5.21 0.81
CA LEU A 29 -4.78 -6.35 0.37
C LEU A 29 -4.72 -7.50 1.38
N PHE A 30 -4.74 -7.19 2.67
CA PHE A 30 -4.47 -8.16 3.74
C PHE A 30 -5.63 -8.35 4.72
N ASP A 31 -6.74 -7.64 4.54
CA ASP A 31 -7.97 -7.68 5.37
C ASP A 31 -7.70 -7.64 6.88
N SER A 32 -6.59 -7.00 7.26
CA SER A 32 -6.04 -6.98 8.61
C SER A 32 -5.47 -5.60 8.92
N GLU A 33 -5.43 -5.26 10.20
CA GLU A 33 -4.91 -3.97 10.63
C GLU A 33 -3.38 -3.92 10.42
N PRO A 34 -2.82 -2.81 9.90
CA PRO A 34 -1.38 -2.71 9.69
C PRO A 34 -0.62 -2.87 11.01
N PRO A 35 0.51 -3.61 11.02
CA PRO A 35 1.24 -3.92 12.24
C PRO A 35 1.72 -2.65 12.95
N PRO A 36 1.75 -2.63 14.29
CA PRO A 36 2.09 -1.45 15.09
C PRO A 36 3.61 -1.20 15.13
N PHE A 37 4.26 -1.09 13.98
CA PHE A 37 5.72 -0.91 13.91
C PHE A 37 6.18 0.54 13.70
N ASN A 38 5.28 1.45 13.30
CA ASN A 38 5.61 2.89 13.15
C ASN A 38 5.22 3.69 14.40
N ARG A 39 5.78 3.32 15.56
CA ARG A 39 5.68 4.13 16.80
C ARG A 39 7.05 4.61 17.30
N ARG A 40 8.11 4.40 16.51
CA ARG A 40 9.47 4.89 16.77
C ARG A 40 9.76 6.11 15.93
#